data_AF-A0A9X8DTB6-F1
#
_entry.id   AF-A0A9X8DTB6-F1
#
_cell.length_a   1.000
_cell.length_b   1.000
_cell.length_c   1.000
_cell.angle_alpha   90.00
_cell.angle_beta   90.00
_cell.angle_gamma   90.00
#
_symmetry.space_group_name_H-M   'P 1'
#
loop_
_entity.id
_entity.type
_entity.pdbx_description
1 polymer ?
#
loop_
_entity_poly.entity_id
_entity_poly.type
_entity_poly.pdbx_seq_one_letter_code
_entity_poly.pdbx_strand_id
1 'polypeptide(L)'
;MVSFASPLFWQIHYLITNLSKKNFKTNVAELNQLVGLYGEDARVFLLSCLVQEIDFRDTKSHKDSLKVQLLTHELGQASTRPNFTTFLCQAIDGAATSTPITEEFLTQFCKVIKLNLAQQITIGLSFAQSEVRGVALEAIAFLKLKLPELSMAGSKLPPDVLHSLVFLLRNEDAFQSDLAQTDSFLAGIAAVHPNEMSSLEMKPLTLGNLDHVDCMLTSAPLLDSLIDDVVAGCSFYELMEDVGYGCTSSPKVFRSLLAEAGLDHSPSIAPGQVAGMLSMLTRTYKGHQANVELGAVLLSNLPSYEGSVENLQPKLDTWNMDVIADVFQKDYPSIKWLKVQEKLDREDLVVDSPARFRVLLSSFQRISHSKFKLQTLFRPWKYKSVQLAVVKAAIQSPPEVLSFADSVNKLSPFEGADASG
;
A
#
# COMPACT_ATOMS: atom_id res chain seq x y z
N MET A 1 -29.65 -8.03 10.03
CA MET A 1 -30.31 -7.91 11.34
C MET A 1 -31.64 -7.18 11.17
N VAL A 2 -32.76 -7.88 10.90
CA VAL A 2 -34.06 -7.22 10.68
C VAL A 2 -35.17 -8.14 11.21
N SER A 3 -35.68 -7.91 12.42
CA SER A 3 -36.98 -8.46 12.84
C SER A 3 -37.56 -7.76 14.07
N PHE A 4 -36.75 -7.38 15.07
CA PHE A 4 -37.25 -6.72 16.29
C PHE A 4 -37.40 -5.19 16.20
N ALA A 5 -36.78 -4.53 15.22
CA ALA A 5 -36.75 -3.06 15.14
C ALA A 5 -37.96 -2.43 14.44
N SER A 6 -38.76 -3.20 13.68
CA SER A 6 -39.87 -2.64 12.88
C SER A 6 -41.00 -2.02 13.70
N PRO A 7 -41.48 -2.62 14.82
CA PRO A 7 -42.50 -1.98 15.67
C PRO A 7 -41.96 -0.74 16.38
N LEU A 8 -40.69 -0.75 16.76
CA LEU A 8 -40.02 0.39 17.40
C LEU A 8 -39.96 1.60 16.45
N PHE A 9 -39.49 1.38 15.22
CA PHE A 9 -39.43 2.43 14.19
C PHE A 9 -40.81 2.96 13.83
N TRP A 10 -41.82 2.09 13.79
CA TRP A 10 -43.21 2.53 13.60
C TRP A 10 -43.71 3.41 14.74
N GLN A 11 -43.43 3.05 16.00
CA GLN A 11 -43.80 3.85 17.16
C GLN A 11 -43.11 5.22 17.17
N ILE A 12 -41.81 5.26 16.87
CA ILE A 12 -41.04 6.51 16.77
C ILE A 12 -41.66 7.41 15.69
N HIS A 13 -41.92 6.87 14.50
CA HIS A 13 -42.56 7.63 13.41
C HIS A 13 -43.95 8.14 13.82
N TYR A 14 -44.78 7.28 14.43
CA TYR A 14 -46.12 7.65 14.90
C TYR A 14 -46.11 8.80 15.91
N LEU A 15 -45.17 8.79 16.85
CA LEU A 15 -45.03 9.83 17.88
C LEU A 15 -44.63 11.19 17.28
N ILE A 16 -43.81 11.18 16.23
CA ILE A 16 -43.36 12.39 15.51
C ILE A 16 -44.48 12.96 14.64
N THR A 17 -45.16 12.11 13.85
CA THR A 17 -46.23 12.55 12.96
C THR A 17 -47.42 13.16 13.73
N ASN A 18 -47.70 12.66 14.94
CA ASN A 18 -48.81 13.12 15.79
C ASN A 18 -48.42 14.20 16.81
N LEU A 19 -47.30 14.90 16.62
CA LEU A 19 -46.89 15.99 17.52
C LEU A 19 -47.90 17.15 17.54
N SER A 20 -48.33 17.53 18.73
CA SER A 20 -49.21 18.66 19.01
C SER A 20 -48.78 19.36 20.30
N LYS A 21 -49.24 20.60 20.52
CA LYS A 21 -48.93 21.34 21.76
C LYS A 21 -49.40 20.61 23.04
N LYS A 22 -50.43 19.76 22.96
CA LYS A 22 -51.01 19.06 24.12
C LYS A 22 -50.24 17.81 24.52
N ASN A 23 -49.68 17.10 23.54
CA ASN A 23 -48.98 15.82 23.76
C ASN A 23 -47.45 15.94 23.66
N PHE A 24 -46.91 17.13 23.32
CA PHE A 24 -45.47 17.35 23.15
C PHE A 24 -44.63 16.80 24.32
N LYS A 25 -44.95 17.15 25.57
CA LYS A 25 -44.16 16.72 26.73
C LYS A 25 -44.21 15.21 26.95
N THR A 26 -45.37 14.59 26.72
CA THR A 26 -45.57 13.14 26.87
C THR A 26 -44.85 12.37 25.76
N ASN A 27 -45.03 12.78 24.50
CA ASN A 27 -44.38 12.16 23.35
C ASN A 27 -42.85 12.28 23.45
N VAL A 28 -42.33 13.44 23.88
CA VAL A 28 -40.88 13.62 24.08
C VAL A 28 -40.34 12.74 25.22
N ALA A 29 -41.09 12.57 26.31
CA ALA A 29 -40.70 11.67 27.39
C ALA A 29 -40.68 10.20 26.92
N GLU A 30 -41.67 9.79 26.14
CA GLU A 30 -41.75 8.44 25.55
C GLU A 30 -40.61 8.20 24.53
N LEU A 31 -40.34 9.17 23.66
CA LEU A 31 -39.21 9.11 22.73
C LEU A 31 -37.87 8.98 23.46
N ASN A 32 -37.65 9.75 24.52
CA ASN A 32 -36.44 9.63 25.35
C ASN A 32 -36.35 8.26 26.05
N GLN A 33 -37.48 7.70 26.49
CA GLN A 33 -37.51 6.36 27.07
C GLN A 33 -37.18 5.29 26.03
N LEU A 34 -37.73 5.39 24.81
CA LEU A 34 -37.43 4.47 23.70
C LEU A 34 -35.96 4.56 23.30
N VAL A 35 -35.41 5.77 23.15
CA VAL A 35 -33.97 5.97 22.90
C VAL A 35 -33.11 5.41 24.04
N GLY A 36 -33.54 5.58 25.30
CA GLY A 36 -32.84 5.03 26.46
C GLY A 36 -32.84 3.50 26.52
N LEU A 37 -33.90 2.85 26.03
CA LEU A 37 -34.05 1.38 26.05
C LEU A 37 -33.35 0.70 24.87
N TYR A 38 -33.42 1.30 23.68
CA TYR A 38 -32.95 0.70 22.43
C TYR A 38 -31.64 1.30 21.92
N GLY A 39 -31.10 2.30 22.62
CA GLY A 39 -29.79 2.87 22.35
C GLY A 39 -29.76 3.77 21.12
N GLU A 40 -28.60 3.81 20.48
CA GLU A 40 -28.27 4.84 19.50
C GLU A 40 -28.94 4.63 18.13
N ASP A 41 -29.23 3.38 17.74
CA ASP A 41 -29.96 3.09 16.49
C ASP A 41 -31.36 3.73 16.48
N ALA A 42 -32.03 3.75 17.64
CA ALA A 42 -33.32 4.42 17.80
C ALA A 42 -33.19 5.95 17.70
N ARG A 43 -32.07 6.52 18.18
CA ARG A 43 -31.79 7.95 18.07
C ARG A 43 -31.50 8.36 16.62
N VAL A 44 -30.71 7.57 15.89
CA VAL A 44 -30.44 7.79 14.45
C VAL A 44 -31.75 7.78 13.68
N PHE A 45 -32.61 6.78 13.91
CA PHE A 45 -33.91 6.70 13.24
C PHE A 45 -34.84 7.88 13.60
N LEU A 46 -34.88 8.30 14.87
CA LEU A 46 -35.62 9.49 15.32
C LEU A 46 -35.15 10.75 14.58
N LEU A 47 -33.84 10.96 14.49
CA LEU A 47 -33.24 12.08 13.77
C LEU A 47 -33.58 12.01 12.27
N SER A 48 -33.46 10.84 11.64
CA SER A 48 -33.84 10.64 10.24
C SER A 48 -35.29 11.01 9.98
N CYS A 49 -36.24 10.56 10.81
CA CYS A 49 -37.65 10.91 10.66
C CYS A 49 -37.90 12.41 10.85
N LEU A 50 -37.22 13.06 11.81
CA LEU A 50 -37.35 14.50 12.01
C LEU A 50 -36.82 15.28 10.80
N VAL A 51 -35.67 14.89 10.24
CA VAL A 51 -35.09 15.53 9.05
C VAL A 51 -35.98 15.33 7.82
N GLN A 52 -36.59 14.15 7.66
CA GLN A 52 -37.50 13.87 6.54
C GLN A 52 -38.82 14.64 6.63
N GLU A 53 -39.39 14.76 7.82
CA GLU A 53 -40.69 15.39 8.01
C GLU A 53 -40.63 16.92 8.08
N ILE A 54 -39.44 17.52 8.19
CA ILE A 54 -39.25 18.98 8.23
C ILE A 54 -38.90 19.46 6.82
N ASP A 55 -39.75 20.33 6.26
CA ASP A 55 -39.40 21.07 5.05
C ASP A 55 -38.52 22.27 5.41
N PHE A 56 -37.21 22.14 5.19
CA PHE A 56 -36.25 23.22 5.45
C PHE A 56 -36.37 24.41 4.48
N ARG A 57 -37.15 24.28 3.39
CA ARG A 57 -37.40 25.37 2.42
C ARG A 57 -38.50 26.32 2.88
N ASP A 58 -39.48 25.87 3.66
CA ASP A 58 -40.57 26.70 4.18
C ASP A 58 -40.39 27.05 5.67
N THR A 59 -39.58 28.08 5.94
CA THR A 59 -39.24 28.53 7.30
C THR A 59 -40.44 29.11 8.08
N LYS A 60 -41.60 29.29 7.45
CA LYS A 60 -42.78 29.93 8.04
C LYS A 60 -43.89 28.94 8.44
N SER A 61 -43.71 27.65 8.18
CA SER A 61 -44.69 26.62 8.53
C SER A 61 -44.80 26.46 10.06
N HIS A 62 -45.91 26.93 10.64
CA HIS A 62 -46.23 26.71 12.05
C HIS A 62 -46.38 25.22 12.42
N LYS A 63 -46.59 24.35 11.42
CA LYS A 63 -46.74 22.90 11.60
C LYS A 63 -45.43 22.24 12.02
N ASP A 64 -44.31 22.77 11.54
CA ASP A 64 -42.99 22.16 11.75
C ASP A 64 -42.26 22.77 12.95
N SER A 65 -42.78 23.86 13.52
CA SER A 65 -42.18 24.54 14.67
C SER A 65 -41.93 23.62 15.88
N LEU A 66 -42.84 22.68 16.16
CA LEU A 66 -42.66 21.71 17.25
C LEU A 66 -41.60 20.64 16.91
N LYS A 67 -41.54 20.21 15.65
CA LYS A 67 -40.55 19.24 15.17
C LYS A 67 -39.14 19.85 15.13
N VAL A 68 -39.03 21.10 14.67
CA VAL A 68 -37.79 21.87 14.71
C VAL A 68 -37.32 22.06 16.16
N GLN A 69 -38.22 22.37 17.10
CA GLN A 69 -37.86 22.45 18.53
C GLN A 69 -37.32 21.12 19.08
N LEU A 70 -37.95 20.00 18.72
CA LEU A 70 -37.48 18.67 19.11
C LEU A 70 -36.13 18.34 18.48
N LEU A 71 -35.94 18.64 17.19
CA LEU A 71 -34.68 18.43 16.48
C LEU A 71 -33.55 19.27 17.09
N THR A 72 -33.79 20.55 17.40
CA THR A 72 -32.81 21.41 18.09
C THR A 72 -32.45 20.85 19.47
N HIS A 73 -33.42 20.33 20.22
CA HIS A 73 -33.18 19.72 21.52
C HIS A 73 -32.30 18.46 21.40
N GLU A 74 -32.64 17.55 20.49
CA GLU A 74 -31.89 16.31 20.28
C GLU A 74 -30.48 16.57 19.76
N LEU A 75 -30.31 17.52 18.83
CA LEU A 75 -28.98 17.94 18.35
C LEU A 75 -28.16 18.60 19.46
N GLY A 76 -28.79 19.39 20.33
CA GLY A 76 -28.15 19.96 21.51
C GLY A 76 -27.62 18.87 22.44
N GLN A 77 -28.43 17.87 22.77
CA GLN A 77 -28.01 16.73 23.59
C GLN A 77 -26.92 15.89 22.91
N ALA A 78 -27.06 15.63 21.61
CA ALA A 78 -26.13 14.80 20.86
C ALA A 78 -24.78 15.50 20.66
N SER A 79 -24.73 16.83 20.58
CA SER A 79 -23.49 17.61 20.37
C SER A 79 -22.44 17.44 21.47
N THR A 80 -22.82 16.94 22.64
CA THR A 80 -21.90 16.64 23.75
C THR A 80 -21.26 15.26 23.67
N ARG A 81 -21.70 14.41 22.72
CA ARG A 81 -21.19 13.05 22.54
C ARG A 81 -20.14 13.00 21.42
N PRO A 82 -19.08 12.17 21.57
CA PRO A 82 -17.99 12.09 20.59
C PRO A 82 -18.41 11.53 19.23
N ASN A 83 -19.49 10.76 19.17
CA ASN A 83 -20.06 10.15 17.96
C ASN A 83 -21.11 11.03 17.26
N PHE A 84 -21.25 12.29 17.67
CA PHE A 84 -22.22 13.24 17.11
C PHE A 84 -22.15 13.36 15.59
N THR A 85 -20.94 13.48 15.04
CA THR A 85 -20.70 13.66 13.59
C THR A 85 -21.18 12.45 12.81
N THR A 86 -20.80 11.24 13.22
CA THR A 86 -21.21 9.99 12.56
C THR A 86 -22.72 9.80 12.59
N PHE A 87 -23.37 10.09 13.71
CA PHE A 87 -24.83 9.99 13.82
C PHE A 87 -25.57 10.96 12.93
N LEU A 88 -25.08 12.19 12.83
CA LEU A 88 -25.71 13.20 12.00
C LEU A 88 -25.59 12.84 10.52
N CYS A 89 -24.42 12.38 10.08
CA CYS A 89 -24.23 11.86 8.74
C CYS A 89 -25.17 10.68 8.46
N GLN A 90 -25.18 9.67 9.33
CA GLN A 90 -26.06 8.51 9.15
C GLN A 90 -27.55 8.88 9.18
N ALA A 91 -27.96 9.84 10.00
CA ALA A 91 -29.35 10.25 10.07
C ALA A 91 -29.80 10.96 8.79
N ILE A 92 -28.90 11.73 8.16
CA ILE A 92 -29.19 12.53 6.96
C ILE A 92 -28.96 11.75 5.66
N ASP A 93 -27.97 10.84 5.61
CA ASP A 93 -27.74 9.90 4.49
C ASP A 93 -28.73 8.72 4.52
N GLY A 94 -28.99 8.15 5.70
CA GLY A 94 -29.90 7.02 5.89
C GLY A 94 -31.37 7.40 5.77
N ALA A 95 -31.68 8.68 5.99
CA ALA A 95 -32.90 9.24 5.46
C ALA A 95 -32.77 9.20 3.94
N ALA A 96 -33.58 8.37 3.26
CA ALA A 96 -33.81 8.46 1.82
C ALA A 96 -34.49 9.80 1.49
N THR A 97 -33.76 10.88 1.70
CA THR A 97 -34.24 12.24 1.63
C THR A 97 -34.45 12.52 0.16
N SER A 98 -35.69 12.82 -0.23
CA SER A 98 -36.01 13.22 -1.61
C SER A 98 -35.28 14.51 -2.04
N THR A 99 -34.58 15.17 -1.12
CA THR A 99 -33.79 16.38 -1.33
C THR A 99 -32.30 16.07 -1.28
N PRO A 100 -31.52 16.40 -2.33
CA PRO A 100 -30.07 16.22 -2.32
C PRO A 100 -29.42 17.08 -1.24
N ILE A 101 -28.37 16.55 -0.61
CA ILE A 101 -27.54 17.27 0.35
C ILE A 101 -26.64 18.22 -0.45
N THR A 102 -27.04 19.49 -0.54
CA THR A 102 -26.30 20.57 -1.22
C THR A 102 -25.81 21.61 -0.23
N GLU A 103 -24.90 22.49 -0.67
CA GLU A 103 -24.45 23.65 0.13
C GLU A 103 -25.64 24.50 0.64
N GLU A 104 -26.64 24.70 -0.22
CA GLU A 104 -27.84 25.46 0.10
C GLU A 104 -28.68 24.76 1.18
N PHE A 105 -28.83 23.44 1.08
CA PHE A 105 -29.52 22.65 2.10
C PHE A 105 -28.82 22.77 3.46
N LEU A 106 -27.48 22.59 3.51
CA LEU A 106 -26.71 22.71 4.75
C LEU A 106 -26.85 24.11 5.37
N THR A 107 -26.84 25.14 4.53
CA THR A 107 -27.04 26.53 4.96
C THR A 107 -28.43 26.76 5.55
N GLN A 108 -29.48 26.25 4.90
CA GLN A 108 -30.86 26.36 5.38
C GLN A 108 -31.07 25.56 6.67
N PHE A 109 -30.55 24.33 6.72
CA PHE A 109 -30.57 23.45 7.89
C PHE A 109 -29.98 24.15 9.12
N CYS A 110 -28.78 24.72 8.98
CA CYS A 110 -28.09 25.44 10.05
C CYS A 110 -28.88 26.67 10.54
N LYS A 111 -29.53 27.39 9.61
CA LYS A 111 -30.35 28.57 9.92
C LYS A 111 -31.64 28.20 10.68
N VAL A 112 -32.34 27.16 10.25
CA VAL A 112 -33.61 26.71 10.85
C VAL A 112 -33.38 26.22 12.28
N ILE A 113 -32.34 25.42 12.49
CA ILE A 113 -32.01 24.84 13.80
C ILE A 113 -31.31 25.85 14.72
N LYS A 114 -30.80 26.96 14.16
CA LYS A 114 -30.07 28.02 14.86
C LYS A 114 -28.78 27.52 15.51
N LEU A 115 -28.02 26.75 14.75
CA LEU A 115 -26.73 26.21 15.21
C LEU A 115 -25.68 27.32 15.34
N ASN A 116 -24.83 27.23 16.37
CA ASN A 116 -23.69 28.13 16.51
C ASN A 116 -22.59 27.82 15.47
N LEU A 117 -21.61 28.71 15.30
CA LEU A 117 -20.61 28.57 14.25
C LEU A 117 -19.78 27.28 14.39
N ALA A 118 -19.41 26.89 15.62
CA ALA A 118 -18.67 25.65 15.87
C ALA A 118 -19.47 24.40 15.46
N GLN A 119 -20.78 24.39 15.74
CA GLN A 119 -21.69 23.33 15.31
C GLN A 119 -21.85 23.31 13.79
N GLN A 120 -21.96 24.48 13.14
CA GLN A 120 -22.03 24.55 11.67
C GLN A 120 -20.79 23.96 11.00
N ILE A 121 -19.60 24.27 11.51
CA ILE A 121 -18.33 23.72 11.02
C ILE A 121 -18.24 22.22 11.27
N THR A 122 -18.67 21.75 12.45
CA THR A 122 -18.71 20.33 12.79
C THR A 122 -19.58 19.53 11.81
N ILE A 123 -20.74 20.09 11.44
CA ILE A 123 -21.64 19.48 10.46
C ILE A 123 -21.00 19.48 9.06
N GLY A 124 -20.47 20.62 8.60
CA GLY A 124 -19.80 20.69 7.30
C GLY A 124 -18.65 19.69 7.18
N LEU A 125 -17.84 19.58 8.23
CA LEU A 125 -16.73 18.63 8.30
C LEU A 125 -17.20 17.17 8.26
N SER A 126 -18.29 16.85 8.96
CA SER A 126 -18.85 15.50 8.96
C SER A 126 -19.29 15.05 7.56
N PHE A 127 -19.95 15.92 6.79
CA PHE A 127 -20.34 15.62 5.41
C PHE A 127 -19.17 15.65 4.42
N ALA A 128 -18.15 16.46 4.68
CA ALA A 128 -16.95 16.48 3.85
C ALA A 128 -16.15 15.16 3.94
N GLN A 129 -16.35 14.38 5.01
CA GLN A 129 -15.81 13.03 5.19
C GLN A 129 -16.75 11.91 4.68
N SER A 130 -17.86 12.23 4.01
CA SER A 130 -18.79 11.23 3.48
C SER A 130 -18.16 10.40 2.36
N GLU A 131 -18.55 9.13 2.26
CA GLU A 131 -18.14 8.22 1.17
C GLU A 131 -18.66 8.68 -0.20
N VAL A 132 -19.73 9.47 -0.24
CA VAL A 132 -20.32 9.98 -1.49
C VAL A 132 -19.62 11.27 -1.92
N ARG A 133 -18.74 11.18 -2.93
CA ARG A 133 -17.90 12.31 -3.38
C ARG A 133 -18.69 13.57 -3.74
N GLY A 134 -19.88 13.43 -4.32
CA GLY A 134 -20.74 14.58 -4.65
C GLY A 134 -21.19 15.38 -3.42
N VAL A 135 -21.59 14.68 -2.36
CA VAL A 135 -21.99 15.31 -1.08
C VAL A 135 -20.77 15.94 -0.39
N ALA A 136 -19.62 15.26 -0.43
CA ALA A 136 -18.38 15.78 0.13
C ALA A 136 -17.97 17.12 -0.51
N LEU A 137 -18.07 17.26 -1.84
CA LEU A 137 -17.75 18.51 -2.55
C LEU A 137 -18.68 19.67 -2.18
N GLU A 138 -19.99 19.42 -2.06
CA GLU A 138 -20.97 20.41 -1.62
C GLU A 138 -20.72 20.86 -0.16
N ALA A 139 -20.36 19.92 0.71
CA ALA A 139 -19.97 20.22 2.08
C ALA A 139 -18.67 21.02 2.17
N ILE A 140 -17.70 20.73 1.30
CA ILE A 140 -16.47 21.53 1.17
C ILE A 140 -16.78 22.96 0.71
N ALA A 141 -17.70 23.14 -0.26
CA ALA A 141 -18.14 24.48 -0.67
C ALA A 141 -18.77 25.26 0.51
N PHE A 142 -19.62 24.58 1.30
CA PHE A 142 -20.20 25.14 2.51
C PHE A 142 -19.14 25.54 3.55
N LEU A 143 -18.13 24.70 3.77
CA LEU A 143 -17.02 24.99 4.67
C LEU A 143 -16.21 26.20 4.20
N LYS A 144 -15.93 26.33 2.89
CA LYS A 144 -15.22 27.50 2.33
C LYS A 144 -15.95 28.82 2.60
N LEU A 145 -17.28 28.81 2.66
CA LEU A 145 -18.08 30.00 3.02
C LEU A 145 -17.99 30.32 4.53
N LYS A 146 -17.89 29.29 5.38
CA LYS A 146 -17.91 29.42 6.85
C LYS A 146 -16.55 29.63 7.51
N LEU A 147 -15.46 29.21 6.89
CA LEU A 147 -14.10 29.41 7.40
C LEU A 147 -13.70 30.89 7.59
N PRO A 148 -14.01 31.82 6.67
CA PRO A 148 -13.79 33.24 6.91
C PRO A 148 -14.52 33.78 8.14
N GLU A 149 -15.75 33.31 8.39
CA GLU A 149 -16.55 33.72 9.55
C GLU A 149 -15.91 33.29 10.88
N LEU A 150 -15.20 32.15 10.90
CA LEU A 150 -14.51 31.63 12.09
C LEU A 150 -13.42 32.58 12.58
N SER A 151 -12.57 33.01 11.65
CA SER A 151 -11.46 33.93 11.93
C SER A 151 -11.96 35.29 12.44
N MET A 152 -13.09 35.77 11.91
CA MET A 152 -13.69 37.05 12.33
C MET A 152 -14.43 36.95 13.68
N ALA A 153 -15.15 35.85 13.92
CA ALA A 153 -15.95 35.65 15.12
C ALA A 153 -15.12 35.27 16.36
N GLY A 154 -13.90 34.74 16.16
CA GLY A 154 -13.04 34.29 17.26
C GLY A 154 -13.63 33.11 18.05
N SER A 155 -14.51 32.33 17.43
CA SER A 155 -15.18 31.20 18.10
C SER A 155 -14.21 30.04 18.27
N LYS A 156 -14.08 29.53 19.49
CA LYS A 156 -13.26 28.34 19.76
C LYS A 156 -13.96 27.08 19.27
N LEU A 157 -13.23 26.24 18.53
CA LEU A 157 -13.61 24.89 18.15
C LEU A 157 -13.17 23.86 19.21
N PRO A 158 -13.88 22.72 19.34
CA PRO A 158 -13.38 21.56 20.07
C PRO A 158 -12.10 21.01 19.41
N PRO A 159 -11.17 20.41 20.18
CA PRO A 159 -9.88 19.91 19.67
C PRO A 159 -10.04 18.85 18.58
N ASP A 160 -11.01 17.94 18.71
CA ASP A 160 -11.26 16.87 17.73
C ASP A 160 -11.72 17.45 16.37
N VAL A 161 -12.56 18.50 16.43
CA VAL A 161 -13.06 19.23 15.26
C VAL A 161 -11.94 20.04 14.62
N LEU A 162 -11.09 20.67 15.43
CA LEU A 162 -9.95 21.44 14.97
C LEU A 162 -8.95 20.54 14.22
N HIS A 163 -8.56 19.40 14.80
CA HIS A 163 -7.64 18.46 14.17
C HIS A 163 -8.19 17.98 12.83
N SER A 164 -9.44 17.52 12.82
CA SER A 164 -10.11 17.03 11.63
C SER A 164 -10.24 18.11 10.54
N LEU A 165 -10.48 19.36 10.92
CA LEU A 165 -10.57 20.48 9.99
C LEU A 165 -9.21 20.80 9.35
N VAL A 166 -8.14 20.85 10.15
CA VAL A 166 -6.79 21.10 9.63
C VAL A 166 -6.33 19.95 8.74
N PHE A 167 -6.61 18.71 9.13
CA PHE A 167 -6.38 17.53 8.30
C PHE A 167 -7.09 17.67 6.95
N LEU A 168 -8.37 18.04 6.95
CA LEU A 168 -9.14 18.23 5.72
C LEU A 168 -8.57 19.34 4.82
N LEU A 169 -8.21 20.50 5.39
CA LEU A 169 -7.62 21.62 4.66
C LEU A 169 -6.30 21.26 4.00
N ARG A 170 -5.53 20.35 4.60
CA ARG A 170 -4.24 19.91 4.08
C ARG A 170 -4.33 18.70 3.15
N ASN A 171 -5.41 17.94 3.13
CA ASN A 171 -5.46 16.67 2.40
C ASN A 171 -6.45 16.65 1.23
N GLU A 172 -7.50 17.47 1.27
CA GLU A 172 -8.48 17.50 0.18
C GLU A 172 -7.96 18.29 -1.03
N ASP A 173 -8.05 17.67 -2.21
CA ASP A 173 -7.65 18.27 -3.50
C ASP A 173 -8.26 19.66 -3.73
N ALA A 174 -9.50 19.86 -3.28
CA ALA A 174 -10.24 21.11 -3.44
C ALA A 174 -9.63 22.29 -2.63
N PHE A 175 -8.83 22.00 -1.60
CA PHE A 175 -8.06 23.01 -0.85
C PHE A 175 -6.60 23.08 -1.31
N GLN A 176 -6.05 21.96 -1.81
CA GLN A 176 -4.72 21.91 -2.41
C GLN A 176 -4.63 22.70 -3.74
N SER A 177 -5.75 22.85 -4.46
CA SER A 177 -5.78 23.62 -5.71
C SER A 177 -5.48 25.12 -5.53
N ASP A 178 -5.75 25.68 -4.34
CA ASP A 178 -5.49 27.10 -4.02
C ASP A 178 -4.80 27.19 -2.65
N LEU A 179 -3.48 26.99 -2.67
CA LEU A 179 -2.64 27.03 -1.46
C LEU A 179 -2.68 28.38 -0.75
N ALA A 180 -2.80 29.48 -1.49
CA ALA A 180 -2.82 30.82 -0.90
C ALA A 180 -4.10 31.05 -0.09
N GLN A 181 -5.24 30.58 -0.60
CA GLN A 181 -6.50 30.61 0.15
C GLN A 181 -6.44 29.69 1.38
N THR A 182 -5.91 28.48 1.23
CA THR A 182 -5.80 27.51 2.32
C THR A 182 -4.88 27.99 3.45
N ASP A 183 -3.72 28.59 3.12
CA ASP A 183 -2.82 29.17 4.11
C ASP A 183 -3.45 30.35 4.85
N SER A 184 -4.30 31.15 4.18
CA SER A 184 -5.09 32.21 4.82
C SER A 184 -6.09 31.64 5.84
N PHE A 185 -6.78 30.55 5.51
CA PHE A 185 -7.68 29.87 6.45
C PHE A 185 -6.93 29.29 7.65
N LEU A 186 -5.79 28.64 7.42
CA LEU A 186 -4.96 28.08 8.49
C LEU A 186 -4.39 29.17 9.41
N ALA A 187 -3.96 30.31 8.86
CA ALA A 187 -3.53 31.45 9.65
C ALA A 187 -4.66 32.02 10.52
N GLY A 188 -5.88 32.10 9.97
CA GLY A 188 -7.07 32.52 10.70
C GLY A 188 -7.43 31.57 11.85
N ILE A 189 -7.38 30.26 11.61
CA ILE A 189 -7.58 29.23 12.65
C ILE A 189 -6.49 29.32 13.73
N ALA A 190 -5.22 29.47 13.33
CA ALA A 190 -4.10 29.57 14.26
C ALA A 190 -4.15 30.83 15.15
N ALA A 191 -4.71 31.94 14.65
CA ALA A 191 -4.92 33.13 15.46
C ALA A 191 -5.94 32.89 16.59
N VAL A 192 -6.95 32.05 16.38
CA VAL A 192 -7.96 31.69 17.38
C VAL A 192 -7.46 30.58 18.32
N HIS A 193 -6.63 29.67 17.82
CA HIS A 193 -6.17 28.45 18.50
C HIS A 193 -4.63 28.31 18.62
N PRO A 194 -3.89 29.29 19.18
CA PRO A 194 -2.41 29.25 19.16
C PRO A 194 -1.82 28.09 19.97
N ASN A 195 -2.43 27.74 21.11
CA ASN A 195 -1.94 26.66 21.98
C ASN A 195 -2.22 25.27 21.40
N GLU A 196 -3.36 25.09 20.73
CA GLU A 196 -3.75 23.79 20.17
C GLU A 196 -3.00 23.53 18.85
N MET A 197 -2.80 24.55 18.02
CA MET A 197 -1.99 24.44 16.78
C MET A 197 -0.51 24.17 17.04
N SER A 198 -0.01 24.49 18.25
CA SER A 198 1.36 24.17 18.70
C SER A 198 1.45 22.87 19.50
N SER A 199 0.32 22.18 19.71
CA SER A 199 0.26 20.85 20.35
C SER A 199 1.07 19.82 19.56
N LEU A 200 1.63 18.84 20.27
CA LEU A 200 2.40 17.74 19.66
C LEU A 200 1.59 16.99 18.59
N GLU A 201 0.29 16.83 18.79
CA GLU A 201 -0.63 16.13 17.89
C GLU A 201 -0.84 16.87 16.57
N MET A 202 -0.77 18.21 16.59
CA MET A 202 -0.99 19.06 15.41
C MET A 202 0.30 19.30 14.61
N LYS A 203 1.48 19.09 15.22
CA LYS A 203 2.78 19.37 14.59
C LYS A 203 3.00 18.70 13.22
N PRO A 204 2.61 17.44 12.98
CA PRO A 204 2.74 16.83 11.66
C PRO A 204 1.98 17.62 10.57
N LEU A 205 0.82 18.19 10.92
CA LEU A 205 -0.04 18.95 10.01
C LEU A 205 0.36 20.44 9.90
N THR A 206 1.06 20.98 10.91
CA THR A 206 1.41 22.41 10.99
C THR A 206 2.85 22.76 10.65
N LEU A 207 3.81 21.82 10.79
CA LEU A 207 5.25 22.09 10.60
C LEU A 207 5.89 21.38 9.39
N GLY A 208 5.26 20.35 8.82
CA GLY A 208 5.86 19.52 7.78
C GLY A 208 5.44 19.86 6.36
N ASN A 209 6.31 19.60 5.38
CA ASN A 209 5.85 19.31 4.02
C ASN A 209 5.06 17.99 4.09
N LEU A 210 3.80 17.99 3.67
CA LEU A 210 2.88 16.85 3.73
C LEU A 210 3.41 15.62 3.00
N ASP A 211 4.30 15.81 2.02
CA ASP A 211 4.98 14.73 1.30
C ASP A 211 5.81 13.81 2.21
N HIS A 212 6.21 14.28 3.41
CA HIS A 212 7.01 13.51 4.37
C HIS A 212 6.16 12.91 5.50
N VAL A 213 4.83 13.03 5.45
CA VAL A 213 3.95 12.49 6.48
C VAL A 213 3.50 11.08 6.04
N ASP A 214 4.06 10.06 6.68
CA ASP A 214 3.86 8.62 6.42
C ASP A 214 2.40 8.11 6.47
N CYS A 215 1.42 8.95 6.83
CA CYS A 215 0.01 8.56 6.92
C CYS A 215 -0.83 8.95 5.69
N MET A 216 -0.23 9.55 4.67
CA MET A 216 -0.91 9.89 3.43
C MET A 216 -1.05 8.65 2.56
N LEU A 217 -2.23 8.42 1.96
CA LEU A 217 -2.35 7.47 0.86
C LEU A 217 -1.33 7.90 -0.19
N THR A 218 -0.31 7.08 -0.40
CA THR A 218 0.64 7.25 -1.49
C THR A 218 -0.18 7.53 -2.74
N SER A 219 -0.02 8.73 -3.29
CA SER A 219 -0.68 9.07 -4.54
C SER A 219 -0.32 7.97 -5.54
N ALA A 220 -1.30 7.48 -6.31
CA ALA A 220 -1.10 6.44 -7.31
C ALA A 220 0.24 6.55 -8.10
N PRO A 221 0.69 7.73 -8.56
CA PRO A 221 1.98 7.85 -9.25
C PRO A 221 3.22 7.47 -8.42
N LEU A 222 3.20 7.65 -7.10
CA LEU A 222 4.31 7.25 -6.23
C LEU A 222 4.36 5.73 -6.05
N LEU A 223 3.20 5.08 -5.93
CA LEU A 223 3.13 3.62 -5.80
C LEU A 223 3.63 2.95 -7.08
N ASP A 224 3.22 3.44 -8.24
CA ASP A 224 3.70 2.93 -9.53
C ASP A 224 5.22 3.12 -9.67
N SER A 225 5.76 4.29 -9.28
CA SER A 225 7.21 4.52 -9.31
C SER A 225 7.99 3.62 -8.35
N LEU A 226 7.43 3.32 -7.17
CA LEU A 226 8.06 2.44 -6.20
C LEU A 226 8.04 0.98 -6.68
N ILE A 227 6.96 0.57 -7.34
CA ILE A 227 6.88 -0.75 -7.98
C ILE A 227 7.92 -0.83 -9.10
N ASP A 228 8.03 0.18 -9.96
CA ASP A 228 9.03 0.25 -11.02
C ASP A 228 10.46 0.21 -10.47
N ASP A 229 10.74 0.94 -9.39
CA ASP A 229 12.05 0.95 -8.72
C ASP A 229 12.39 -0.41 -8.08
N VAL A 230 11.40 -1.08 -7.48
CA VAL A 230 11.57 -2.44 -6.92
C VAL A 230 11.83 -3.45 -8.03
N VAL A 231 11.05 -3.41 -9.12
CA VAL A 231 11.22 -4.30 -10.29
C VAL A 231 12.56 -4.06 -10.97
N ALA A 232 13.00 -2.81 -11.11
CA ALA A 232 14.32 -2.47 -11.65
C ALA A 232 15.48 -2.92 -10.75
N GLY A 233 15.24 -3.05 -9.44
CA GLY A 233 16.18 -3.58 -8.47
C GLY A 233 16.28 -5.10 -8.46
N CYS A 234 15.26 -5.83 -8.93
CA CYS A 234 15.21 -7.28 -8.92
C CYS A 234 16.16 -7.89 -9.95
N SER A 235 17.16 -8.64 -9.50
CA SER A 235 18.02 -9.41 -10.40
C SER A 235 17.31 -10.68 -10.86
N PHE A 236 17.45 -11.05 -12.15
CA PHE A 236 16.74 -12.23 -12.68
C PHE A 236 17.11 -13.53 -11.93
N TYR A 237 18.32 -13.62 -11.39
CA TYR A 237 18.77 -14.81 -10.64
C TYR A 237 18.19 -14.88 -9.21
N GLU A 238 17.72 -13.77 -8.65
CA GLU A 238 17.00 -13.73 -7.36
C GLU A 238 15.58 -14.22 -7.58
N LEU A 239 14.91 -13.75 -8.65
CA LEU A 239 13.62 -14.28 -9.09
C LEU A 239 13.70 -15.78 -9.41
N MET A 240 14.79 -16.24 -10.02
CA MET A 240 15.01 -17.67 -10.21
C MET A 240 15.04 -18.41 -8.86
N GLU A 241 15.79 -17.91 -7.86
CA GLU A 241 15.87 -18.53 -6.53
C GLU A 241 14.49 -18.59 -5.85
N ASP A 242 13.71 -17.51 -5.91
CA ASP A 242 12.38 -17.41 -5.29
C ASP A 242 11.33 -18.31 -5.95
N VAL A 243 11.33 -18.39 -7.29
CA VAL A 243 10.43 -19.28 -8.05
C VAL A 243 10.85 -20.75 -7.94
N GLY A 244 12.15 -21.00 -7.77
CA GLY A 244 12.73 -22.34 -7.70
C GLY A 244 12.84 -23.04 -9.06
N TYR A 245 13.07 -24.36 -9.03
CA TYR A 245 13.47 -25.14 -10.22
C TYR A 245 12.46 -25.12 -11.37
N GLY A 246 11.17 -24.89 -11.08
CA GLY A 246 10.08 -24.88 -12.05
C GLY A 246 10.26 -23.87 -13.18
N CYS A 247 10.98 -22.76 -12.94
CA CYS A 247 11.23 -21.76 -13.97
C CYS A 247 12.13 -22.26 -15.11
N THR A 248 12.91 -23.33 -14.88
CA THR A 248 13.77 -23.97 -15.89
C THR A 248 13.14 -25.22 -16.52
N SER A 249 11.84 -25.46 -16.28
CA SER A 249 11.12 -26.61 -16.84
C SER A 249 11.06 -26.60 -18.38
N SER A 250 10.92 -25.42 -18.99
CA SER A 250 10.94 -25.26 -20.44
C SER A 250 11.53 -23.91 -20.86
N PRO A 251 12.05 -23.80 -22.10
CA PRO A 251 12.57 -22.53 -22.62
C PRO A 251 11.53 -21.40 -22.69
N LYS A 252 10.22 -21.73 -22.71
CA LYS A 252 9.16 -20.72 -22.71
C LYS A 252 9.02 -20.09 -21.33
N VAL A 253 8.92 -20.92 -20.30
CA VAL A 253 8.80 -20.48 -18.90
C VAL A 253 10.01 -19.66 -18.47
N PHE A 254 11.22 -20.10 -18.86
CA PHE A 254 12.43 -19.36 -18.54
C PHE A 254 12.47 -17.98 -19.22
N ARG A 255 11.98 -17.86 -20.46
CA ARG A 255 11.85 -16.55 -21.14
C ARG A 255 10.85 -15.63 -20.45
N SER A 256 9.71 -16.15 -19.99
CA SER A 256 8.74 -15.36 -19.22
C SER A 256 9.37 -14.81 -17.94
N LEU A 257 10.16 -15.60 -17.22
CA LEU A 257 10.89 -15.10 -16.03
C LEU A 257 11.91 -14.02 -16.39
N LEU A 258 12.63 -14.16 -17.50
CA LEU A 258 13.57 -13.12 -17.96
C LEU A 258 12.84 -11.84 -18.38
N ALA A 259 11.63 -11.94 -18.95
CA ALA A 259 10.81 -10.78 -19.31
C ALA A 259 10.40 -9.97 -18.06
N GLU A 260 10.01 -10.64 -16.99
CA GLU A 260 9.69 -10.01 -15.69
C GLU A 260 10.88 -9.29 -15.07
N ALA A 261 12.10 -9.78 -15.31
CA ALA A 261 13.33 -9.10 -14.91
C ALA A 261 13.74 -7.96 -15.86
N GLY A 262 12.86 -7.55 -16.79
CA GLY A 262 13.11 -6.48 -17.76
C GLY A 262 14.15 -6.83 -18.84
N LEU A 263 14.39 -8.13 -19.10
CA LEU A 263 15.42 -8.58 -20.05
C LEU A 263 14.88 -8.93 -21.45
N ASP A 264 13.58 -8.76 -21.74
CA ASP A 264 12.98 -9.13 -23.04
C ASP A 264 13.46 -8.24 -24.21
N HIS A 265 13.74 -6.97 -23.94
CA HIS A 265 14.19 -5.97 -24.91
C HIS A 265 15.70 -5.69 -24.81
N SER A 266 16.41 -6.35 -23.89
CA SER A 266 17.85 -6.12 -23.70
C SER A 266 18.68 -6.95 -24.68
N PRO A 267 19.58 -6.33 -25.47
CA PRO A 267 20.43 -7.05 -26.43
C PRO A 267 21.52 -7.91 -25.78
N SER A 268 21.75 -7.77 -24.46
CA SER A 268 22.74 -8.52 -23.71
C SER A 268 22.46 -8.51 -22.21
N ILE A 269 22.71 -9.64 -21.55
CA ILE A 269 22.68 -9.71 -20.08
C ILE A 269 24.02 -9.22 -19.51
N ALA A 270 23.96 -8.37 -18.49
CA ALA A 270 25.16 -7.89 -17.81
C ALA A 270 25.99 -9.06 -17.25
N PRO A 271 27.32 -9.14 -17.48
CA PRO A 271 28.12 -10.28 -17.03
C PRO A 271 28.07 -10.54 -15.51
N GLY A 272 27.80 -9.50 -14.71
CA GLY A 272 27.63 -9.62 -13.26
C GLY A 272 26.35 -10.35 -12.84
N GLN A 273 25.27 -10.22 -13.62
CA GLN A 273 24.00 -10.91 -13.40
C GLN A 273 24.14 -12.41 -13.69
N VAL A 274 24.82 -12.77 -14.80
CA VAL A 274 25.13 -14.17 -15.12
C VAL A 274 26.09 -14.80 -14.09
N ALA A 275 27.06 -14.03 -13.57
CA ALA A 275 27.94 -14.50 -12.50
C ALA A 275 27.18 -14.71 -11.18
N GLY A 276 26.22 -13.84 -10.86
CA GLY A 276 25.29 -14.01 -9.74
C GLY A 276 24.43 -15.27 -9.89
N MET A 277 23.90 -15.53 -11.09
CA MET A 277 23.20 -16.78 -11.40
C MET A 277 24.08 -18.00 -11.16
N LEU A 278 25.32 -18.03 -11.65
CA LEU A 278 26.24 -19.15 -11.41
C LEU A 278 26.50 -19.37 -9.91
N SER A 279 26.67 -18.29 -9.15
CA SER A 279 26.81 -18.31 -7.70
C SER A 279 25.57 -18.94 -7.04
N MET A 280 24.38 -18.48 -7.41
CA MET A 280 23.10 -19.00 -6.95
C MET A 280 22.97 -20.50 -7.27
N LEU A 281 23.18 -20.90 -8.53
CA LEU A 281 23.10 -22.31 -8.96
C LEU A 281 24.02 -23.22 -8.14
N THR A 282 25.20 -22.74 -7.76
CA THR A 282 26.15 -23.52 -6.94
C THR A 282 25.77 -23.67 -5.49
N ARG A 283 25.04 -22.70 -4.93
CA ARG A 283 24.51 -22.76 -3.57
C ARG A 283 23.25 -23.63 -3.51
N THR A 284 22.43 -23.61 -4.56
CA THR A 284 21.10 -24.25 -4.61
C THR A 284 21.05 -25.56 -5.40
N TYR A 285 22.20 -26.13 -5.81
CA TYR A 285 22.29 -27.34 -6.65
C TYR A 285 21.79 -28.64 -6.01
N LYS A 286 21.65 -28.70 -4.68
CA LYS A 286 21.13 -29.87 -3.96
C LYS A 286 20.20 -29.40 -2.85
N GLY A 287 18.93 -29.79 -2.93
CA GLY A 287 17.97 -29.67 -1.83
C GLY A 287 17.52 -28.24 -1.54
N HIS A 288 17.54 -27.33 -2.52
CA HIS A 288 16.84 -26.05 -2.37
C HIS A 288 15.35 -26.32 -2.54
N GLN A 289 14.71 -26.72 -1.45
CA GLN A 289 13.26 -26.63 -1.31
C GLN A 289 12.92 -25.17 -1.05
N ALA A 290 13.07 -24.30 -2.07
CA ALA A 290 12.16 -23.17 -2.15
C ALA A 290 10.76 -23.77 -1.98
N ASN A 291 9.94 -23.23 -1.07
CA ASN A 291 8.65 -23.80 -0.77
C ASN A 291 7.90 -23.94 -2.10
N VAL A 292 7.80 -25.19 -2.58
CA VAL A 292 7.43 -25.49 -3.97
C VAL A 292 6.05 -24.90 -4.28
N GLU A 293 5.20 -24.85 -3.26
CA GLU A 293 3.88 -24.23 -3.31
C GLU A 293 3.98 -22.71 -3.50
N LEU A 294 4.87 -22.02 -2.80
CA LEU A 294 5.10 -20.58 -3.00
C LEU A 294 5.73 -20.29 -4.37
N GLY A 295 6.73 -21.07 -4.80
CA GLY A 295 7.38 -20.86 -6.10
C GLY A 295 6.42 -21.02 -7.28
N ALA A 296 5.51 -22.01 -7.21
CA ALA A 296 4.46 -22.21 -8.20
C ALA A 296 3.43 -21.06 -8.19
N VAL A 297 3.04 -20.58 -7.01
CA VAL A 297 2.13 -19.42 -6.87
C VAL A 297 2.78 -18.15 -7.43
N LEU A 298 4.04 -17.88 -7.09
CA LEU A 298 4.79 -16.74 -7.61
C LEU A 298 4.89 -16.78 -9.14
N LEU A 299 5.23 -17.93 -9.71
CA LEU A 299 5.31 -18.09 -11.17
C LEU A 299 3.95 -17.92 -11.86
N SER A 300 2.86 -18.38 -11.25
CA SER A 300 1.51 -18.21 -11.79
C SER A 300 0.99 -16.76 -11.71
N ASN A 301 1.56 -15.95 -10.81
CA ASN A 301 1.22 -14.54 -10.66
C ASN A 301 2.08 -13.62 -11.53
N LEU A 302 3.06 -14.15 -12.27
CA LEU A 302 3.86 -13.35 -13.19
C LEU A 302 2.99 -12.93 -14.41
N PRO A 303 2.87 -11.62 -14.70
CA PRO A 303 2.12 -11.09 -15.85
C PRO A 303 2.48 -11.75 -17.19
N SER A 304 3.75 -12.11 -17.37
CA SER A 304 4.30 -12.72 -18.60
C SER A 304 4.12 -14.24 -18.68
N TYR A 305 3.48 -14.88 -17.69
CA TYR A 305 3.29 -16.34 -17.66
C TYR A 305 1.90 -16.73 -18.17
N GLU A 306 1.83 -17.28 -19.38
CA GLU A 306 0.58 -17.79 -19.99
C GLU A 306 0.38 -19.31 -19.74
N GLY A 307 0.33 -19.73 -18.46
CA GLY A 307 0.16 -21.15 -18.10
C GLY A 307 -0.78 -21.38 -16.90
N SER A 308 -1.41 -22.56 -16.85
CA SER A 308 -2.24 -22.98 -15.71
C SER A 308 -1.41 -23.56 -14.58
N VAL A 309 -1.84 -23.34 -13.32
CA VAL A 309 -1.20 -23.80 -12.08
C VAL A 309 -0.96 -25.33 -12.06
N GLU A 310 -1.78 -26.10 -12.78
CA GLU A 310 -1.66 -27.56 -12.89
C GLU A 310 -0.42 -28.03 -13.67
N ASN A 311 0.16 -27.20 -14.55
CA ASN A 311 1.37 -27.53 -15.30
C ASN A 311 2.66 -27.31 -14.50
N LEU A 312 2.57 -26.80 -13.27
CA LEU A 312 3.70 -26.36 -12.44
C LEU A 312 4.13 -27.39 -11.38
N GLN A 313 3.71 -28.65 -11.49
CA GLN A 313 4.17 -29.70 -10.58
C GLN A 313 5.70 -29.89 -10.66
N PRO A 314 6.40 -30.02 -9.51
CA PRO A 314 7.85 -30.15 -9.47
C PRO A 314 8.27 -31.52 -10.00
N LYS A 315 8.77 -31.59 -11.24
CA LYS A 315 9.44 -32.80 -11.74
C LYS A 315 10.96 -32.71 -11.69
N LEU A 316 11.51 -31.62 -11.19
CA LEU A 316 12.94 -31.36 -11.21
C LEU A 316 13.49 -31.27 -9.79
N ASP A 317 14.41 -32.17 -9.47
CA ASP A 317 15.19 -32.15 -8.23
C ASP A 317 16.36 -31.15 -8.30
N THR A 318 16.66 -30.62 -9.49
CA THR A 318 17.78 -29.71 -9.79
C THR A 318 17.49 -28.80 -10.99
N TRP A 319 18.19 -27.66 -11.09
CA TRP A 319 18.15 -26.75 -12.25
C TRP A 319 18.43 -27.44 -13.59
N ASN A 320 17.63 -27.13 -14.61
CA ASN A 320 17.88 -27.60 -15.97
C ASN A 320 18.86 -26.67 -16.70
N MET A 321 20.15 -27.05 -16.69
CA MET A 321 21.22 -26.28 -17.32
C MET A 321 21.10 -26.19 -18.84
N ASP A 322 20.50 -27.20 -19.48
CA ASP A 322 20.37 -27.26 -20.94
C ASP A 322 19.32 -26.24 -21.43
N VAL A 323 18.23 -26.05 -20.68
CA VAL A 323 17.23 -25.00 -20.96
C VAL A 323 17.82 -23.60 -20.83
N ILE A 324 18.63 -23.36 -19.79
CA ILE A 324 19.32 -22.07 -19.60
C ILE A 324 20.30 -21.83 -20.76
N ALA A 325 21.09 -22.84 -21.12
CA ALA A 325 22.05 -22.77 -22.22
C ALA A 325 21.35 -22.44 -23.56
N ASP A 326 20.28 -23.17 -23.88
CA ASP A 326 19.50 -22.98 -25.10
C ASP A 326 18.93 -21.56 -25.24
N VAL A 327 18.41 -21.00 -24.15
CA VAL A 327 17.85 -19.63 -24.14
C VAL A 327 18.96 -18.60 -24.25
N PHE A 328 20.06 -18.73 -23.50
CA PHE A 328 21.18 -17.80 -23.60
C PHE A 328 21.87 -17.83 -24.96
N GLN A 329 21.97 -18.99 -25.60
CA GLN A 329 22.57 -19.10 -26.92
C GLN A 329 21.69 -18.49 -28.03
N LYS A 330 20.37 -18.70 -27.96
CA LYS A 330 19.42 -18.22 -28.98
C LYS A 330 19.11 -16.73 -28.83
N ASP A 331 18.88 -16.29 -27.60
CA ASP A 331 18.31 -14.97 -27.32
C ASP A 331 19.40 -13.96 -26.87
N TYR A 332 20.53 -14.44 -26.31
CA TYR A 332 21.62 -13.59 -25.81
C TYR A 332 23.03 -13.99 -26.27
N PRO A 333 23.30 -14.11 -27.60
CA PRO A 333 24.60 -14.55 -28.11
C PRO A 333 25.76 -13.58 -27.82
N SER A 334 25.45 -12.35 -27.39
CA SER A 334 26.42 -11.28 -27.12
C SER A 334 27.12 -11.38 -25.74
N ILE A 335 26.76 -12.37 -24.91
CA ILE A 335 27.30 -12.54 -23.55
C ILE A 335 28.82 -12.79 -23.60
N LYS A 336 29.58 -11.94 -22.90
CA LYS A 336 31.04 -12.04 -22.80
C LYS A 336 31.44 -12.96 -21.65
N TRP A 337 31.51 -14.26 -21.91
CA TRP A 337 31.82 -15.31 -20.92
C TRP A 337 33.11 -15.11 -20.13
N LEU A 338 34.15 -14.50 -20.73
CA LEU A 338 35.37 -14.15 -20.01
C LEU A 338 35.10 -13.12 -18.90
N LYS A 339 34.30 -12.09 -19.20
CA LYS A 339 33.90 -11.08 -18.21
C LYS A 339 32.99 -11.67 -17.14
N VAL A 340 32.22 -12.71 -17.45
CA VAL A 340 31.41 -13.44 -16.45
C VAL A 340 32.33 -14.13 -15.44
N GLN A 341 33.38 -14.84 -15.90
CA GLN A 341 34.37 -15.44 -14.99
C GLN A 341 35.04 -14.38 -14.11
N GLU A 342 35.37 -13.23 -14.69
CA GLU A 342 35.92 -12.08 -13.97
C GLU A 342 34.94 -11.47 -12.95
N LYS A 343 33.64 -11.71 -13.09
CA LYS A 343 32.61 -11.22 -12.16
C LYS A 343 32.17 -12.29 -11.15
N LEU A 344 32.83 -13.45 -11.11
CA LEU A 344 32.67 -14.45 -10.03
C LEU A 344 33.35 -14.02 -8.72
N ASP A 345 34.14 -12.95 -8.74
CA ASP A 345 34.67 -12.28 -7.54
C ASP A 345 33.54 -11.53 -6.80
N ARG A 346 32.73 -12.31 -6.08
CA ARG A 346 31.57 -11.87 -5.31
C ARG A 346 31.63 -12.45 -3.90
N GLU A 347 30.97 -11.76 -2.97
CA GLU A 347 30.86 -12.19 -1.58
C GLU A 347 29.93 -13.38 -1.39
N ASP A 348 28.90 -13.48 -2.25
CA ASP A 348 27.84 -14.49 -2.19
C ASP A 348 28.27 -15.89 -2.68
N LEU A 349 29.48 -16.02 -3.25
CA LEU A 349 29.96 -17.27 -3.83
C LEU A 349 30.46 -18.24 -2.75
N VAL A 350 29.69 -19.30 -2.51
CA VAL A 350 29.99 -20.30 -1.48
C VAL A 350 30.54 -21.59 -2.10
N VAL A 351 31.87 -21.76 -2.04
CA VAL A 351 32.58 -22.97 -2.48
C VAL A 351 33.34 -23.60 -1.32
N ASP A 352 32.61 -24.27 -0.43
CA ASP A 352 33.15 -24.96 0.76
C ASP A 352 33.58 -26.41 0.48
N SER A 353 33.09 -27.01 -0.61
CA SER A 353 33.28 -28.41 -0.97
C SER A 353 33.74 -28.57 -2.43
N PRO A 354 34.60 -29.56 -2.75
CA PRO A 354 34.96 -29.89 -4.13
C PRO A 354 33.73 -30.26 -4.99
N ALA A 355 32.65 -30.74 -4.37
CA ALA A 355 31.38 -31.00 -5.07
C ALA A 355 30.74 -29.70 -5.59
N ARG A 356 30.71 -28.63 -4.77
CA ARG A 356 30.19 -27.31 -5.18
C ARG A 356 31.06 -26.69 -6.26
N PHE A 357 32.38 -26.84 -6.15
CA PHE A 357 33.30 -26.39 -7.19
C PHE A 357 33.06 -27.09 -8.52
N ARG A 358 32.85 -28.42 -8.51
CA ARG A 358 32.49 -29.18 -9.71
C ARG A 358 31.20 -28.65 -10.34
N VAL A 359 30.19 -28.34 -9.54
CA VAL A 359 28.92 -27.79 -10.02
C VAL A 359 29.10 -26.42 -10.65
N LEU A 360 29.89 -25.54 -10.04
CA LEU A 360 30.20 -24.22 -10.60
C LEU A 360 30.77 -24.35 -12.01
N LEU A 361 31.76 -25.24 -12.13
CA LEU A 361 32.49 -25.43 -13.37
C LEU A 361 31.63 -26.14 -14.42
N SER A 362 30.87 -27.16 -14.04
CA SER A 362 29.98 -27.86 -14.97
C SER A 362 28.85 -26.96 -15.45
N SER A 363 28.28 -26.12 -14.57
CA SER A 363 27.24 -25.16 -14.94
C SER A 363 27.80 -24.11 -15.89
N PHE A 364 28.96 -23.55 -15.58
CA PHE A 364 29.63 -22.62 -16.49
C PHE A 364 29.90 -23.24 -17.86
N GLN A 365 30.46 -24.45 -17.92
CA GLN A 365 30.82 -25.11 -19.17
C GLN A 365 29.59 -25.49 -20.00
N ARG A 366 28.52 -25.98 -19.36
CA ARG A 366 27.26 -26.33 -20.04
C ARG A 366 26.54 -25.11 -20.60
N ILE A 367 26.46 -24.02 -19.83
CA ILE A 367 25.73 -22.81 -20.25
C ILE A 367 26.53 -22.00 -21.28
N SER A 368 27.85 -21.90 -21.11
CA SER A 368 28.68 -21.09 -22.00
C SER A 368 29.18 -21.81 -23.26
N HIS A 369 29.09 -23.15 -23.28
CA HIS A 369 29.80 -24.01 -24.24
C HIS A 369 31.30 -23.68 -24.38
N SER A 370 31.91 -23.10 -23.33
CA SER A 370 33.28 -22.62 -23.32
C SER A 370 34.08 -23.21 -22.17
N LYS A 371 35.40 -23.39 -22.37
CA LYS A 371 36.30 -23.85 -21.31
C LYS A 371 36.55 -22.74 -20.29
N PHE A 372 36.57 -23.11 -19.02
CA PHE A 372 36.89 -22.19 -17.93
C PHE A 372 38.38 -21.81 -17.98
N LYS A 373 38.73 -20.52 -17.90
CA LYS A 373 40.13 -20.06 -17.99
C LYS A 373 40.75 -19.95 -16.61
N LEU A 374 41.84 -20.70 -16.38
CA LEU A 374 42.58 -20.71 -15.12
C LEU A 374 43.12 -19.35 -14.70
N GLN A 375 43.52 -18.51 -15.66
CA GLN A 375 44.09 -17.19 -15.40
C GLN A 375 43.15 -16.33 -14.53
N THR A 376 41.85 -16.51 -14.66
CA THR A 376 40.84 -15.75 -13.90
C THR A 376 40.83 -16.09 -12.40
N LEU A 377 41.26 -17.29 -12.01
CA LEU A 377 41.37 -17.69 -10.60
C LEU A 377 42.59 -17.09 -9.91
N PHE A 378 43.67 -16.86 -10.66
CA PHE A 378 44.95 -16.41 -10.12
C PHE A 378 45.14 -14.89 -10.14
N ARG A 379 44.23 -14.14 -10.76
CA ARG A 379 44.20 -12.68 -10.64
C ARG A 379 43.90 -12.28 -9.18
N PRO A 380 44.25 -11.07 -8.73
CA PRO A 380 43.85 -10.61 -7.40
C PRO A 380 42.33 -10.41 -7.33
N TRP A 381 41.66 -11.09 -6.41
CA TRP A 381 40.23 -10.90 -6.12
C TRP A 381 40.04 -9.88 -5.00
N LYS A 382 38.91 -9.14 -5.03
CA LYS A 382 38.46 -8.28 -3.95
C LYS A 382 38.13 -9.12 -2.71
N TYR A 383 37.45 -10.25 -2.91
CA TYR A 383 37.05 -11.17 -1.84
C TYR A 383 38.08 -12.31 -1.68
N LYS A 384 39.17 -12.03 -0.95
CA LYS A 384 40.31 -12.96 -0.78
C LYS A 384 39.93 -14.28 -0.11
N SER A 385 39.00 -14.28 0.84
CA SER A 385 38.52 -15.48 1.53
C SER A 385 37.82 -16.45 0.57
N VAL A 386 36.95 -15.91 -0.28
CA VAL A 386 36.24 -16.65 -1.34
C VAL A 386 37.24 -17.19 -2.35
N GLN A 387 38.21 -16.37 -2.79
CA GLN A 387 39.26 -16.80 -3.70
C GLN A 387 40.04 -18.00 -3.13
N LEU A 388 40.44 -17.94 -1.85
CA LEU A 388 41.16 -19.04 -1.21
C LEU A 388 40.31 -20.32 -1.13
N ALA A 389 39.02 -20.20 -0.83
CA ALA A 389 38.09 -21.33 -0.79
C ALA A 389 37.93 -22.00 -2.18
N VAL A 390 37.77 -21.18 -3.23
CA VAL A 390 37.68 -21.65 -4.62
C VAL A 390 38.98 -22.35 -5.04
N VAL A 391 40.14 -21.76 -4.75
CA VAL A 391 41.44 -22.36 -5.09
C VAL A 391 41.67 -23.66 -4.31
N LYS A 392 41.32 -23.70 -3.01
CA LYS A 392 41.39 -24.92 -2.19
C LYS A 392 40.52 -26.03 -2.79
N ALA A 393 39.27 -25.74 -3.14
CA ALA A 393 38.37 -26.70 -3.73
C ALA A 393 38.82 -27.15 -5.13
N ALA A 394 39.46 -26.26 -5.90
CA ALA A 394 40.06 -26.57 -7.19
C ALA A 394 41.23 -27.55 -7.06
N ILE A 395 42.13 -27.37 -6.09
CA ILE A 395 43.26 -28.28 -5.82
C ILE A 395 42.77 -29.66 -5.37
N GLN A 396 41.70 -29.72 -4.57
CA GLN A 396 41.12 -30.96 -4.09
C GLN A 396 40.29 -31.70 -5.16
N SER A 397 40.01 -31.06 -6.29
CA SER A 397 39.20 -31.64 -7.35
C SER A 397 40.05 -32.50 -8.30
N PRO A 398 39.47 -33.56 -8.90
CA PRO A 398 40.17 -34.37 -9.89
C PRO A 398 40.64 -33.55 -11.09
N PRO A 399 41.74 -33.94 -11.77
CA PRO A 399 42.28 -33.24 -12.93
C PRO A 399 41.31 -33.23 -14.13
N GLU A 400 40.32 -34.14 -14.15
CA GLU A 400 39.22 -34.17 -15.13
C GLU A 400 38.29 -32.95 -15.00
N VAL A 401 38.15 -32.40 -13.80
CA VAL A 401 37.32 -31.22 -13.54
C VAL A 401 38.11 -29.96 -13.91
N LEU A 402 39.33 -29.84 -13.40
CA LEU A 402 40.22 -28.72 -13.69
C LEU A 402 41.67 -29.20 -13.72
N SER A 403 42.31 -29.12 -14.88
CA SER A 403 43.72 -29.46 -15.02
C SER A 403 44.60 -28.21 -14.92
N PHE A 404 45.47 -28.15 -13.91
CA PHE A 404 46.48 -27.09 -13.79
C PHE A 404 47.62 -27.21 -14.82
N ALA A 405 47.64 -28.26 -15.64
CA ALA A 405 48.65 -28.48 -16.67
C ALA A 405 48.67 -27.35 -17.72
N ASP A 406 47.51 -26.72 -17.95
CA ASP A 406 47.32 -25.63 -18.91
C ASP A 406 47.66 -24.23 -18.32
N SER A 407 48.25 -24.18 -17.12
CA SER A 407 48.66 -22.92 -16.49
C SER A 407 49.85 -22.29 -17.22
N VAL A 408 49.74 -21.00 -17.56
CA VAL A 408 50.79 -20.23 -18.24
C VAL A 408 52.06 -20.09 -17.37
N ASN A 409 51.91 -20.13 -16.05
CA ASN A 409 53.01 -20.00 -15.09
C ASN A 409 53.44 -21.36 -14.50
N LYS A 410 53.29 -22.44 -15.26
CA LYS A 410 53.70 -23.78 -14.83
C LYS A 410 55.22 -23.80 -14.63
N LEU A 411 55.64 -24.04 -13.38
CA LEU A 411 57.04 -24.33 -13.07
C LEU A 411 57.33 -25.79 -13.38
N SER A 412 58.56 -26.08 -13.83
CA SER A 412 59.03 -27.46 -13.94
C SER A 412 58.98 -28.13 -12.57
N PRO A 413 58.62 -29.43 -12.48
CA PRO A 413 58.70 -30.16 -11.23
C PRO A 413 60.08 -29.95 -10.61
N PHE A 414 60.12 -29.59 -9.32
CA PHE A 414 61.38 -29.51 -8.59
C PHE A 414 61.93 -30.94 -8.46
N GLU A 415 63.20 -31.15 -8.81
CA GLU A 415 63.87 -32.45 -8.63
C GLU A 415 63.75 -32.89 -7.16
N GLY A 416 63.06 -34.02 -6.92
CA GLY A 416 62.81 -34.55 -5.57
C GLY A 416 61.38 -34.42 -5.03
N ALA A 417 60.42 -33.92 -5.82
CA ALA A 417 59.01 -33.81 -5.41
C ALA A 417 58.13 -35.01 -5.81
N ASP A 418 58.71 -36.14 -6.22
CA ASP A 418 57.97 -37.40 -6.36
C ASP A 418 57.60 -37.91 -4.96
N ALA A 419 56.42 -37.50 -4.49
CA ALA A 419 55.76 -38.14 -3.36
C ALA A 419 55.18 -39.50 -3.80
N SER A 420 56.05 -40.42 -4.20
CA SER A 420 55.81 -41.85 -4.06
C SER A 420 56.50 -42.30 -2.78
N GLY A 421 55.77 -42.18 -1.67
CA GLY A 421 56.12 -42.65 -0.33
C GLY A 421 54.85 -42.86 0.46
#